data_AF-A0A831W7P7-F1
#
_entry.id   AF-A0A831W7P7-F1
#
_cell.length_a   1.000
_cell.length_b   1.000
_cell.length_c   1.000
_cell.angle_alpha   90.00
_cell.angle_beta   90.00
_cell.angle_gamma   90.00
#
_symmetry.space_group_name_H-M   'P 1'
#
loop_
_entity.id
_entity.type
_entity.pdbx_description
1 polymer ?
#
loop_
_entity_poly.entity_id
_entity_poly.type
_entity_poly.pdbx_seq_one_letter_code
_entity_poly.pdbx_strand_id
1 'polypeptide(L)'
;MKYIKILATLLALSGLPLVTCAAPTMSNQQARALMAAAFHHTDPSALPRLTKAARTGDPVAENWLGAYYDANEEGSKAAYWYRKAAEQGVARKKTNLRRVLADQRAAKEQAGGPLKLFGASLKGITRDQLEPVLTKAGLTPHDGHVGAKWRFDEYDVNGRLKGASELDVGYTSDNRFAFAEYTFPSVMDPGQVRRIIDMVTTKYGQPSSINGPYGLGEVTAYWNVGDGMKVEVKRGWPNTTTYLDLIDVKAYAAMKKSIAEQKAKQEAGRAKKQSNAF
;
A
#
# COMPACT_ATOMS: atom_id res chain seq x y z
N MET A 1 37.82 42.71 60.81
CA MET A 1 38.34 41.36 60.50
C MET A 1 37.45 40.31 61.13
N LYS A 2 36.67 39.55 60.35
CA LYS A 2 36.41 38.11 60.48
C LYS A 2 35.30 37.69 59.51
N TYR A 3 35.65 36.73 58.65
CA TYR A 3 34.82 36.07 57.65
C TYR A 3 33.75 35.18 58.31
N ILE A 4 32.51 35.20 57.81
CA ILE A 4 31.49 34.19 58.12
C ILE A 4 31.12 33.47 56.82
N LYS A 5 31.24 32.14 56.88
CA LYS A 5 31.14 31.16 55.79
C LYS A 5 29.71 31.08 55.23
N ILE A 6 29.60 30.99 53.91
CA ILE A 6 28.37 30.67 53.18
C ILE A 6 28.13 29.16 53.31
N LEU A 7 27.01 28.76 53.92
CA LEU A 7 26.56 27.37 53.99
C LEU A 7 25.78 27.04 52.70
N ALA A 8 26.26 26.05 51.96
CA ALA A 8 25.59 25.50 50.78
C ALA A 8 24.44 24.56 51.22
N THR A 9 23.22 24.89 50.83
CA THR A 9 22.04 24.03 51.03
C THR A 9 22.00 22.99 49.91
N LEU A 10 22.24 21.71 50.24
CA LEU A 10 22.02 20.57 49.35
C LEU A 10 20.51 20.37 49.13
N LEU A 11 20.04 20.52 47.89
CA LEU A 11 18.70 20.10 47.47
C LEU A 11 18.71 18.56 47.30
N ALA A 12 18.03 17.84 48.18
CA ALA A 12 17.72 16.43 47.96
C ALA A 12 16.58 16.34 46.94
N LEU A 13 16.90 15.91 45.71
CA LEU A 13 15.93 15.62 44.66
C LEU A 13 15.31 14.24 44.96
N SER A 14 14.22 14.21 45.73
CA SER A 14 13.43 12.99 45.94
C SER A 14 12.70 12.62 44.65
N GLY A 15 12.97 11.40 44.16
CA GLY A 15 12.30 10.85 42.98
C GLY A 15 10.80 10.70 43.22
N LEU A 16 10.01 11.46 42.47
CA LEU A 16 8.59 11.17 42.31
C LEU A 16 8.45 9.95 41.40
N PRO A 17 7.72 8.89 41.81
CA PRO A 17 7.38 7.82 40.91
C PRO A 17 6.46 8.38 39.83
N LEU A 18 6.83 8.21 38.56
CA LEU A 18 5.91 8.39 37.44
C LEU A 18 4.74 7.41 37.65
N VAL A 19 3.62 7.92 38.17
CA VAL A 19 2.35 7.22 38.09
C VAL A 19 1.95 7.23 36.62
N THR A 20 2.26 6.17 35.89
CA THR A 20 1.67 5.92 34.59
C THR A 20 0.22 5.53 34.85
N CYS A 21 -0.72 6.45 34.59
CA CYS A 21 -2.14 6.12 34.55
C CYS A 21 -2.34 5.12 33.40
N ALA A 22 -2.35 3.82 33.70
CA ALA A 22 -2.78 2.82 32.73
C ALA A 22 -4.24 3.13 32.40
N ALA A 23 -4.52 3.57 31.17
CA ALA A 23 -5.89 3.72 30.70
C ALA A 23 -6.62 2.38 30.89
N PRO A 24 -7.90 2.38 31.30
CA PRO A 24 -8.61 1.15 31.57
C PRO A 24 -8.65 0.28 30.31
N THR A 25 -8.03 -0.89 30.40
CA THR A 25 -8.05 -1.88 29.33
C THR A 25 -9.45 -2.47 29.19
N MET A 26 -9.99 -2.43 27.98
CA MET A 26 -11.22 -3.07 27.56
C MET A 26 -11.21 -4.54 27.96
N SER A 27 -12.32 -5.00 28.55
CA SER A 27 -12.42 -6.41 28.93
C SER A 27 -12.51 -7.30 27.68
N ASN A 28 -12.09 -8.55 27.81
CA ASN A 28 -12.17 -9.52 26.71
C ASN A 28 -13.62 -9.70 26.21
N GLN A 29 -14.58 -9.72 27.14
CA GLN A 29 -16.00 -9.83 26.83
C GLN A 29 -16.51 -8.62 26.04
N GLN A 30 -16.13 -7.40 26.44
CA GLN A 30 -16.51 -6.18 25.74
C GLN A 30 -15.94 -6.15 24.32
N ALA A 31 -14.64 -6.44 24.18
CA ALA A 31 -13.99 -6.44 22.87
C ALA A 31 -14.54 -7.53 21.94
N ARG A 32 -14.85 -8.72 22.48
CA ARG A 32 -15.50 -9.79 21.72
C ARG A 32 -16.91 -9.39 21.26
N ALA A 33 -17.69 -8.74 22.12
CA ALA A 33 -19.03 -8.28 21.76
C ALA A 33 -18.99 -7.22 20.66
N LEU A 34 -18.06 -6.26 20.74
CA LEU A 34 -17.85 -5.28 19.68
C LEU A 34 -17.39 -5.94 18.38
N MET A 35 -16.48 -6.90 18.44
CA MET A 35 -16.05 -7.64 17.25
C MET A 35 -17.23 -8.38 16.60
N ALA A 36 -18.00 -9.14 17.38
CA ALA A 36 -19.16 -9.88 16.87
C ALA A 36 -20.20 -8.94 16.25
N ALA A 37 -20.52 -7.83 16.92
CA ALA A 37 -21.49 -6.87 16.42
C ALA A 37 -20.99 -6.15 15.14
N ALA A 38 -19.68 -5.91 15.04
CA ALA A 38 -19.06 -5.38 13.83
C ALA A 38 -19.09 -6.39 12.67
N PHE A 39 -18.78 -7.65 12.96
CA PHE A 39 -18.75 -8.73 11.96
C PHE A 39 -20.14 -9.05 11.41
N HIS A 40 -21.14 -9.11 12.28
CA HIS A 40 -22.53 -9.36 11.89
C HIS A 40 -23.30 -8.09 11.47
N HIS A 41 -22.62 -6.94 11.40
CA HIS A 41 -23.21 -5.64 11.06
C HIS A 41 -24.42 -5.24 11.92
N THR A 42 -24.50 -5.71 13.17
CA THR A 42 -25.63 -5.43 14.07
C THR A 42 -25.45 -4.12 14.83
N ASP A 43 -24.24 -3.56 14.89
CA ASP A 43 -23.95 -2.25 15.47
C ASP A 43 -22.87 -1.53 14.65
N PRO A 44 -23.21 -0.46 13.90
CA PRO A 44 -22.24 0.29 13.09
C PRO A 44 -21.22 1.04 13.94
N SER A 45 -21.47 1.26 15.23
CA SER A 45 -20.53 1.91 16.16
C SER A 45 -19.47 0.94 16.69
N ALA A 46 -19.66 -0.37 16.51
CA ALA A 46 -18.83 -1.38 17.14
C ALA A 46 -17.39 -1.39 16.62
N LEU A 47 -17.20 -1.35 15.28
CA LEU A 47 -15.87 -1.29 14.68
C LEU A 47 -15.12 0.02 15.02
N PRO A 48 -15.74 1.22 14.93
CA PRO A 48 -15.11 2.45 15.41
C PRO A 48 -14.65 2.40 16.87
N ARG A 49 -15.46 1.85 17.78
CA ARG A 49 -15.12 1.72 19.21
C ARG A 49 -13.96 0.75 19.44
N LEU A 50 -14.01 -0.41 18.78
CA LEU A 50 -12.94 -1.40 18.84
C LEU A 50 -11.62 -0.85 18.26
N THR A 51 -11.70 -0.11 17.15
CA THR A 51 -10.57 0.57 16.52
C THR A 51 -9.96 1.65 17.41
N LYS A 52 -10.80 2.47 18.06
CA LYS A 52 -10.35 3.52 18.97
C LYS A 52 -9.54 2.94 20.13
N ALA A 53 -10.04 1.89 20.76
CA ALA A 53 -9.34 1.22 21.86
C ALA A 53 -8.03 0.56 21.40
N ALA A 54 -8.03 -0.12 20.25
CA ALA A 54 -6.80 -0.69 19.69
C ALA A 54 -5.75 0.39 19.38
N ARG A 55 -6.16 1.56 18.89
CA ARG A 55 -5.25 2.70 18.62
C ARG A 55 -4.66 3.32 19.88
N THR A 56 -5.33 3.22 21.02
CA THR A 56 -4.78 3.65 22.32
C THR A 56 -3.85 2.62 22.94
N GLY A 57 -3.48 1.56 22.20
CA GLY A 57 -2.54 0.54 22.64
C GLY A 57 -3.18 -0.54 23.51
N ASP A 58 -4.52 -0.64 23.53
CA ASP A 58 -5.21 -1.66 24.31
C ASP A 58 -4.93 -3.06 23.72
N PRO A 59 -4.19 -3.93 24.43
CA PRO A 59 -3.78 -5.22 23.90
C PRO A 59 -4.97 -6.14 23.59
N VAL A 60 -6.09 -6.01 24.31
CA VAL A 60 -7.29 -6.83 24.11
C VAL A 60 -8.03 -6.37 22.85
N ALA A 61 -8.21 -5.06 22.70
CA ALA A 61 -8.84 -4.48 21.52
C ALA A 61 -8.01 -4.73 20.25
N GLU A 62 -6.68 -4.61 20.31
CA GLU A 62 -5.79 -4.95 19.18
C GLU A 62 -5.98 -6.41 18.74
N ASN A 63 -6.10 -7.37 19.66
CA ASN A 63 -6.34 -8.76 19.29
C ASN A 63 -7.70 -8.98 18.63
N TRP A 64 -8.76 -8.41 19.19
CA TRP A 64 -10.10 -8.59 18.66
C TRP A 64 -10.31 -7.84 17.35
N LEU A 65 -9.61 -6.73 17.15
CA LEU A 65 -9.54 -6.05 15.86
C LEU A 65 -8.76 -6.89 14.84
N GLY A 66 -7.67 -7.56 15.26
CA GLY A 66 -6.99 -8.56 14.43
C GLY A 66 -7.93 -9.70 14.01
N ALA A 67 -8.75 -10.20 14.95
CA ALA A 67 -9.75 -11.24 14.69
C ALA A 67 -10.89 -10.78 13.77
N TYR A 68 -11.31 -9.51 13.90
CA TYR A 68 -12.26 -8.91 12.97
C TYR A 68 -11.72 -8.97 11.55
N TYR A 69 -10.49 -8.49 11.33
CA TYR A 69 -9.88 -8.47 9.99
C TYR A 69 -9.61 -9.88 9.46
N ASP A 70 -9.18 -10.79 10.32
CA ASP A 70 -8.97 -12.20 9.95
C ASP A 70 -10.26 -12.87 9.49
N ALA A 71 -11.37 -12.64 10.19
CA ALA A 71 -12.68 -13.15 9.80
C ALA A 71 -13.21 -12.53 8.50
N ASN A 72 -12.73 -11.34 8.13
CA ASN A 72 -13.03 -10.65 6.86
C ASN A 72 -11.98 -10.94 5.76
N GLU A 73 -11.09 -11.93 5.97
CA GLU A 73 -10.01 -12.29 5.05
C GLU A 73 -8.99 -11.17 4.76
N GLU A 74 -8.94 -10.15 5.61
CA GLU A 74 -8.01 -9.01 5.51
C GLU A 74 -6.68 -9.34 6.23
N GLY A 75 -6.00 -10.38 5.77
CA GLY A 75 -4.85 -11.00 6.44
C GLY A 75 -3.75 -10.03 6.87
N SER A 76 -3.46 -8.98 6.11
CA SER A 76 -2.41 -8.02 6.51
C SER A 76 -2.82 -7.09 7.64
N LYS A 77 -4.09 -6.66 7.67
CA LYS A 77 -4.61 -5.88 8.78
C LYS A 77 -4.66 -6.77 10.02
N ALA A 78 -5.09 -8.02 9.87
CA ALA A 78 -5.04 -9.01 10.93
C ALA A 78 -3.61 -9.19 11.49
N ALA A 79 -2.62 -9.41 10.62
CA ALA A 79 -1.22 -9.57 11.02
C ALA A 79 -0.64 -8.34 11.73
N TYR A 80 -0.96 -7.13 11.24
CA TYR A 80 -0.55 -5.88 11.89
C TYR A 80 -1.06 -5.80 13.34
N TRP A 81 -2.36 -6.01 13.53
CA TRP A 81 -2.98 -5.89 14.84
C TRP A 81 -2.59 -7.03 15.78
N TYR A 82 -2.47 -8.27 15.26
CA TYR A 82 -1.96 -9.37 16.06
C TYR A 82 -0.49 -9.19 16.47
N ARG A 83 0.34 -8.52 15.67
CA ARG A 83 1.73 -8.20 16.02
C ARG A 83 1.81 -7.20 17.17
N LYS A 84 1.11 -6.07 17.05
CA LYS A 84 0.97 -5.07 18.12
C LYS A 84 0.56 -5.71 19.44
N ALA A 85 -0.45 -6.57 19.34
CA ALA A 85 -1.00 -7.23 20.51
C ALA A 85 -0.05 -8.29 21.09
N ALA A 86 0.78 -8.95 20.26
CA ALA A 86 1.78 -9.94 20.66
C ALA A 86 3.05 -9.32 21.27
N GLU A 87 3.44 -8.11 20.85
CA GLU A 87 4.52 -7.30 21.44
C GLU A 87 4.23 -7.01 22.93
N GLN A 88 2.94 -6.90 23.28
CA GLN A 88 2.47 -6.71 24.66
C GLN A 88 2.27 -8.04 25.44
N GLY A 89 2.81 -9.16 24.95
CA GLY A 89 2.99 -10.38 25.77
C GLY A 89 1.80 -11.33 25.92
N VAL A 90 0.69 -11.16 25.19
CA VAL A 90 -0.48 -12.03 25.38
C VAL A 90 -0.38 -13.30 24.51
N ALA A 91 -0.31 -14.47 25.16
CA ALA A 91 0.06 -15.75 24.54
C ALA A 91 -0.86 -16.26 23.40
N ARG A 92 -2.19 -16.11 23.50
CA ARG A 92 -3.14 -16.53 22.43
C ARG A 92 -2.91 -15.80 21.10
N LYS A 93 -2.30 -14.63 21.16
CA LYS A 93 -2.12 -13.73 20.01
C LYS A 93 -0.97 -14.15 19.11
N LYS A 94 0.07 -14.76 19.68
CA LYS A 94 1.19 -15.33 18.92
C LYS A 94 0.72 -16.47 18.00
N THR A 95 -0.28 -17.25 18.43
CA THR A 95 -0.88 -18.31 17.61
C THR A 95 -1.65 -17.75 16.43
N ASN A 96 -2.51 -16.75 16.63
CA ASN A 96 -3.26 -16.10 15.55
C ASN A 96 -2.33 -15.38 14.57
N LEU A 97 -1.32 -14.67 15.08
CA LEU A 97 -0.29 -14.05 14.24
C LEU A 97 0.43 -15.08 13.37
N ARG A 98 0.88 -16.19 13.98
CA ARG A 98 1.59 -17.24 13.24
C ARG A 98 0.72 -17.86 12.16
N ARG A 99 -0.56 -18.13 12.44
CA ARG A 99 -1.51 -18.66 11.45
C ARG A 99 -1.70 -17.66 10.31
N VAL A 100 -2.03 -16.40 10.60
CA VAL A 100 -2.22 -15.39 9.54
C VAL A 100 -0.96 -15.19 8.71
N LEU A 101 0.23 -15.16 9.32
CA LEU A 101 1.48 -15.07 8.57
C LEU A 101 1.76 -16.31 7.73
N ALA A 102 1.37 -17.51 8.21
CA ALA A 102 1.46 -18.74 7.44
C ALA A 102 0.46 -18.75 6.27
N ASP A 103 -0.77 -18.30 6.48
CA ASP A 103 -1.81 -18.17 5.45
C ASP A 103 -1.39 -17.13 4.40
N GLN A 104 -0.83 -15.99 4.82
CA GLN A 104 -0.24 -15.00 3.92
C GLN A 104 0.96 -15.53 3.16
N ARG A 105 1.80 -16.33 3.81
CA ARG A 105 2.95 -16.97 3.17
C ARG A 105 2.49 -18.04 2.17
N ALA A 106 1.49 -18.84 2.52
CA ALA A 106 0.89 -19.81 1.62
C ALA A 106 0.20 -19.11 0.44
N ALA A 107 -0.52 -18.02 0.67
CA ALA A 107 -1.08 -17.17 -0.38
C ALA A 107 0.03 -16.56 -1.27
N LYS A 108 1.16 -16.18 -0.69
CA LYS A 108 2.35 -15.70 -1.41
C LYS A 108 3.06 -16.82 -2.21
N GLU A 109 3.08 -18.03 -1.67
CA GLU A 109 3.64 -19.22 -2.33
C GLU A 109 2.69 -19.75 -3.43
N GLN A 110 1.37 -19.50 -3.29
CA GLN A 110 0.34 -19.79 -4.29
C GLN A 110 0.20 -18.68 -5.36
N ALA A 111 0.53 -17.43 -5.04
CA ALA A 111 0.72 -16.34 -6.01
C ALA A 111 2.02 -16.59 -6.81
N GLY A 112 1.96 -17.58 -7.69
CA GLY A 112 3.10 -18.22 -8.32
C GLY A 112 3.92 -17.35 -9.26
N GLY A 113 5.24 -17.50 -9.16
CA GLY A 113 6.22 -17.08 -10.16
C GLY A 113 6.38 -15.57 -10.35
N PRO A 114 7.32 -15.14 -11.22
CA PRO A 114 7.55 -13.73 -11.47
C PRO A 114 6.29 -13.10 -12.07
N LEU A 115 5.95 -11.87 -11.65
CA LEU A 115 4.85 -11.09 -12.23
C LEU A 115 4.93 -11.11 -13.75
N LYS A 116 3.85 -11.55 -14.41
CA LYS A 116 3.81 -11.72 -15.87
C LYS A 116 2.80 -10.81 -16.55
N LEU A 117 3.17 -10.36 -17.74
CA LEU A 117 2.30 -9.67 -18.69
C LEU A 117 2.33 -10.43 -20.02
N PHE A 118 1.16 -10.90 -20.47
CA PHE A 118 1.00 -11.77 -21.65
C PHE A 118 1.99 -12.96 -21.71
N GLY A 119 2.29 -13.55 -20.54
CA GLY A 119 3.18 -14.70 -20.40
C GLY A 119 4.67 -14.36 -20.24
N ALA A 120 5.09 -13.12 -20.50
CA ALA A 120 6.47 -12.69 -20.27
C ALA A 120 6.69 -12.29 -18.81
N SER A 121 7.79 -12.73 -18.22
CA SER A 121 8.23 -12.30 -16.89
C SER A 121 8.66 -10.83 -16.93
N LEU A 122 8.08 -10.00 -16.08
CA LEU A 122 8.39 -8.56 -16.02
C LEU A 122 9.69 -8.24 -15.28
N LYS A 123 10.18 -9.15 -14.43
CA LYS A 123 11.37 -8.88 -13.63
C LYS A 123 12.60 -8.72 -14.53
N GLY A 124 13.10 -7.50 -14.62
CA GLY A 124 14.33 -7.17 -15.35
C GLY A 124 14.23 -7.22 -16.88
N ILE A 125 13.04 -7.43 -17.45
CA ILE A 125 12.81 -7.41 -18.91
C ILE A 125 13.14 -6.02 -19.46
N THR A 126 13.72 -5.97 -20.66
CA THR A 126 14.00 -4.69 -21.35
C THR A 126 12.84 -4.27 -22.24
N ARG A 127 12.83 -3.00 -22.67
CA ARG A 127 11.83 -2.51 -23.65
C ARG A 127 11.82 -3.35 -24.92
N ASP A 128 12.98 -3.60 -25.51
CA ASP A 128 13.14 -4.37 -26.74
C ASP A 128 12.65 -5.83 -26.61
N GLN A 129 12.66 -6.36 -25.38
CA GLN A 129 12.13 -7.70 -25.09
C GLN A 129 10.61 -7.68 -24.86
N LEU A 130 10.07 -6.61 -24.27
CA LEU A 130 8.65 -6.50 -23.91
C LEU A 130 7.78 -6.04 -25.08
N GLU A 131 8.25 -5.11 -25.92
CA GLU A 131 7.50 -4.56 -27.04
C GLU A 131 6.94 -5.66 -27.97
N PRO A 132 7.72 -6.65 -28.46
CA PRO A 132 7.19 -7.72 -29.31
C PRO A 132 6.11 -8.58 -28.62
N VAL A 133 6.19 -8.71 -27.30
CA VAL A 133 5.21 -9.45 -26.50
C VAL A 133 3.87 -8.71 -26.50
N LEU A 134 3.90 -7.38 -26.32
CA LEU A 134 2.70 -6.54 -26.33
C LEU A 134 2.07 -6.50 -27.72
N THR A 135 2.87 -6.32 -28.78
CA THR A 135 2.39 -6.35 -30.18
C THR A 135 1.73 -7.69 -30.50
N LYS A 136 2.37 -8.82 -30.13
CA LYS A 136 1.81 -10.16 -30.36
C LYS A 136 0.51 -10.38 -29.58
N ALA A 137 0.38 -9.76 -28.41
CA ALA A 137 -0.85 -9.78 -27.63
C ALA A 137 -1.98 -8.93 -28.24
N GLY A 138 -1.69 -8.14 -29.28
CA GLY A 138 -2.66 -7.30 -29.99
C GLY A 138 -2.79 -5.89 -29.43
N LEU A 139 -1.83 -5.43 -28.63
CA LEU A 139 -1.72 -4.03 -28.23
C LEU A 139 -1.06 -3.24 -29.35
N THR A 140 -1.51 -2.01 -29.56
CA THR A 140 -0.99 -1.11 -30.59
C THR A 140 -0.43 0.15 -29.96
N PRO A 141 0.71 0.69 -30.41
CA PRO A 141 1.19 2.00 -29.95
C PRO A 141 0.12 3.08 -30.12
N HIS A 142 -0.22 3.77 -29.03
CA HIS A 142 -1.14 4.91 -29.08
C HIS A 142 -0.43 6.09 -29.75
N ASP A 143 -0.90 6.57 -30.90
CA ASP A 143 -0.31 7.71 -31.64
C ASP A 143 1.23 7.65 -31.87
N GLY A 144 1.80 6.44 -31.91
CA GLY A 144 3.25 6.25 -32.04
C GLY A 144 4.06 6.71 -30.81
N HIS A 145 3.43 6.75 -29.64
CA HIS A 145 4.00 7.03 -28.33
C HIS A 145 4.82 5.86 -27.77
N VAL A 146 5.74 5.31 -28.59
CA VAL A 146 6.67 4.24 -28.19
C VAL A 146 8.13 4.52 -28.55
N GLY A 147 9.05 3.88 -27.82
CA GLY A 147 10.49 3.95 -28.04
C GLY A 147 11.22 5.06 -27.27
N ALA A 148 12.55 5.07 -27.36
CA ALA A 148 13.46 5.86 -26.50
C ALA A 148 13.21 7.39 -26.47
N LYS A 149 12.48 7.92 -27.46
CA LYS A 149 12.03 9.32 -27.50
C LYS A 149 11.00 9.67 -26.42
N TRP A 150 10.21 8.68 -25.98
CA TRP A 150 9.16 8.87 -24.99
C TRP A 150 9.55 8.29 -23.65
N ARG A 151 9.05 8.95 -22.61
CA ARG A 151 9.33 8.63 -21.22
C ARG A 151 8.65 7.36 -20.75
N PHE A 152 7.51 7.05 -21.34
CA PHE A 152 6.78 5.80 -21.21
C PHE A 152 6.31 5.42 -22.62
N ASP A 153 6.19 4.12 -22.86
CA ASP A 153 5.43 3.62 -23.99
C ASP A 153 3.94 3.68 -23.65
N GLU A 154 3.10 4.10 -24.59
CA GLU A 154 1.65 4.13 -24.44
C GLU A 154 1.02 3.21 -25.50
N TYR A 155 0.12 2.34 -25.07
CA TYR A 155 -0.53 1.36 -25.94
C TYR A 155 -2.05 1.37 -25.77
N ASP A 156 -2.77 1.24 -26.88
CA ASP A 156 -4.19 0.89 -26.87
C ASP A 156 -4.35 -0.59 -26.50
N VAL A 157 -5.25 -0.86 -25.54
CA VAL A 157 -5.47 -2.22 -25.02
C VAL A 157 -6.29 -3.08 -25.97
N ASN A 158 -7.05 -2.48 -26.90
CA ASN A 158 -7.83 -3.17 -27.94
C ASN A 158 -8.70 -4.32 -27.39
N GLY A 159 -9.31 -4.11 -26.22
CA GLY A 159 -10.20 -5.09 -25.57
C GLY A 159 -9.50 -6.31 -24.97
N ARG A 160 -8.16 -6.36 -24.94
CA ARG A 160 -7.40 -7.48 -24.35
C ARG A 160 -7.55 -7.57 -22.84
N LEU A 161 -7.92 -6.48 -22.19
CA LEU A 161 -8.37 -6.44 -20.81
C LEU A 161 -9.69 -5.67 -20.76
N LYS A 162 -10.78 -6.36 -20.36
CA LYS A 162 -12.13 -5.80 -20.39
C LYS A 162 -12.21 -4.53 -19.54
N GLY A 163 -12.59 -3.42 -20.18
CA GLY A 163 -12.79 -2.12 -19.52
C GLY A 163 -11.53 -1.26 -19.39
N ALA A 164 -10.34 -1.78 -19.73
CA ALA A 164 -9.14 -0.96 -19.84
C ALA A 164 -9.05 -0.32 -21.24
N SER A 165 -8.71 0.97 -21.30
CA SER A 165 -8.48 1.69 -22.56
C SER A 165 -7.01 1.65 -22.97
N GLU A 166 -6.14 1.97 -22.02
CA GLU A 166 -4.71 2.21 -22.25
C GLU A 166 -3.84 1.35 -21.35
N LEU A 167 -2.61 1.10 -21.81
CA LEU A 167 -1.51 0.55 -21.04
C LEU A 167 -0.28 1.43 -21.22
N ASP A 168 0.13 2.11 -20.15
CA ASP A 168 1.41 2.79 -20.07
C ASP A 168 2.49 1.83 -19.57
N VAL A 169 3.67 1.86 -20.17
CA VAL A 169 4.83 1.08 -19.74
C VAL A 169 6.05 1.96 -19.58
N GLY A 170 6.57 2.05 -18.36
CA GLY A 170 7.75 2.84 -18.05
C GLY A 170 8.99 1.99 -17.80
N TYR A 171 10.14 2.58 -18.14
CA TYR A 171 11.44 1.96 -18.03
C TYR A 171 12.42 2.86 -17.28
N THR A 172 13.41 2.26 -16.64
CA THR A 172 14.58 2.95 -16.12
C THR A 172 15.46 3.48 -17.26
N SER A 173 16.41 4.36 -16.92
CA SER A 173 17.38 4.90 -17.88
C SER A 173 18.29 3.84 -18.51
N ASP A 174 18.48 2.70 -17.85
CA ASP A 174 19.19 1.52 -18.38
C ASP A 174 18.28 0.52 -19.10
N ASN A 175 17.11 0.99 -19.56
CA ASN A 175 16.15 0.24 -20.39
C ASN A 175 15.54 -0.99 -19.71
N ARG A 176 15.30 -0.95 -18.39
CA ARG A 176 14.64 -2.05 -17.66
C ARG A 176 13.24 -1.68 -17.26
N PHE A 177 12.32 -2.63 -17.34
CA PHE A 177 10.95 -2.47 -16.90
C PHE A 177 10.87 -1.92 -15.47
N ALA A 178 10.08 -0.86 -15.30
CA ALA A 178 9.84 -0.22 -14.02
C ALA A 178 8.39 -0.37 -13.59
N PHE A 179 7.45 -0.07 -14.51
CA PHE A 179 6.02 -0.26 -14.26
C PHE A 179 5.23 -0.48 -15.55
N ALA A 180 4.05 -1.06 -15.40
CA ALA A 180 2.98 -1.06 -16.39
C ALA A 180 1.67 -0.63 -15.70
N GLU A 181 0.96 0.35 -16.24
CA GLU A 181 -0.26 0.91 -15.67
C GLU A 181 -1.41 0.79 -16.68
N TYR A 182 -2.43 0.02 -16.33
CA TYR A 182 -3.68 0.00 -17.10
C TYR A 182 -4.62 1.10 -16.62
N THR A 183 -5.20 1.84 -17.57
CA THR A 183 -6.24 2.84 -17.30
C THR A 183 -7.63 2.26 -17.53
N PHE A 184 -8.48 2.27 -16.50
CA PHE A 184 -9.90 1.93 -16.59
C PHE A 184 -10.72 3.22 -16.50
N PRO A 185 -11.08 3.83 -17.63
CA PRO A 185 -11.87 5.05 -17.62
C PRO A 185 -13.21 4.82 -16.94
N SER A 186 -13.70 5.82 -16.22
CA SER A 186 -14.93 5.73 -15.44
C SER A 186 -15.58 7.09 -15.30
N VAL A 187 -16.90 7.12 -15.37
CA VAL A 187 -17.71 8.33 -15.18
C VAL A 187 -18.70 8.05 -14.07
N MET A 188 -18.44 8.60 -12.88
CA MET A 188 -19.32 8.52 -11.70
C MET A 188 -19.68 7.08 -11.27
N ASP A 189 -18.80 6.11 -11.48
CA ASP A 189 -18.97 4.74 -10.98
C ASP A 189 -17.97 4.45 -9.85
N PRO A 190 -18.31 4.75 -8.58
CA PRO A 190 -17.45 4.45 -7.46
C PRO A 190 -17.26 2.93 -7.25
N GLY A 191 -18.13 2.08 -7.82
CA GLY A 191 -18.05 0.63 -7.71
C GLY A 191 -17.00 -0.01 -8.63
N GLN A 192 -16.51 0.69 -9.65
CA GLN A 192 -15.53 0.15 -10.59
C GLN A 192 -14.28 -0.38 -9.89
N VAL A 193 -13.72 0.39 -8.94
CA VAL A 193 -12.51 -0.02 -8.22
C VAL A 193 -12.68 -1.35 -7.49
N ARG A 194 -13.87 -1.64 -6.94
CA ARG A 194 -14.15 -2.92 -6.30
C ARG A 194 -14.08 -4.06 -7.32
N ARG A 195 -14.73 -3.89 -8.48
CA ARG A 195 -14.72 -4.92 -9.54
C ARG A 195 -13.31 -5.19 -10.07
N ILE A 196 -12.48 -4.16 -10.18
CA ILE A 196 -11.07 -4.32 -10.59
C ILE A 196 -10.27 -5.02 -9.47
N ILE A 197 -10.49 -4.68 -8.20
CA ILE A 197 -9.89 -5.40 -7.07
C ILE A 197 -10.28 -6.87 -7.10
N ASP A 198 -11.57 -7.20 -7.27
CA ASP A 198 -12.06 -8.58 -7.31
C ASP A 198 -11.43 -9.38 -8.47
N MET A 199 -11.27 -8.74 -9.63
CA MET A 199 -10.57 -9.32 -10.77
C MET A 199 -9.09 -9.63 -10.44
N VAL A 200 -8.39 -8.70 -9.80
CA VAL A 200 -6.98 -8.89 -9.40
C VAL A 200 -6.87 -9.95 -8.30
N THR A 201 -7.81 -9.98 -7.36
CA THR A 201 -7.92 -10.98 -6.30
C THR A 201 -8.08 -12.39 -6.86
N THR A 202 -8.85 -12.56 -7.94
CA THR A 202 -9.00 -13.85 -8.62
C THR A 202 -7.67 -14.41 -9.12
N LYS A 203 -6.71 -13.53 -9.46
CA LYS A 203 -5.39 -13.93 -9.98
C LYS A 203 -4.31 -14.04 -8.90
N TYR A 204 -4.28 -13.12 -7.93
CA TYR A 204 -3.19 -12.99 -6.96
C TYR A 204 -3.60 -13.28 -5.51
N GLY A 205 -4.84 -13.73 -5.28
CA GLY A 205 -5.40 -13.92 -3.94
C GLY A 205 -5.73 -12.59 -3.26
N GLN A 206 -5.99 -12.63 -1.96
CA GLN A 206 -6.39 -11.43 -1.21
C GLN A 206 -5.29 -10.36 -1.20
N PRO A 207 -5.64 -9.06 -1.29
CA PRO A 207 -4.67 -7.98 -1.23
C PRO A 207 -3.93 -7.96 0.10
N SER A 208 -2.64 -7.64 0.00
CA SER A 208 -1.78 -7.31 1.13
C SER A 208 -2.19 -6.02 1.85
N SER A 209 -3.01 -5.15 1.29
CA SER A 209 -3.70 -4.09 2.05
C SER A 209 -4.76 -3.44 1.18
N ILE A 210 -5.83 -2.94 1.82
CA ILE A 210 -6.81 -2.04 1.19
C ILE A 210 -7.00 -0.82 2.09
N ASN A 211 -6.92 0.36 1.49
CA ASN A 211 -7.18 1.65 2.13
C ASN A 211 -8.23 2.43 1.34
N GLY A 212 -9.04 3.21 2.06
CA GLY A 212 -10.08 4.06 1.49
C GLY A 212 -11.46 3.40 1.38
N PRO A 213 -12.56 4.18 1.44
CA PRO A 213 -13.91 3.64 1.30
C PRO A 213 -14.30 3.43 -0.17
N TYR A 214 -14.88 2.27 -0.49
CA TYR A 214 -15.38 2.01 -1.84
C TYR A 214 -16.48 2.99 -2.29
N GLY A 215 -17.30 3.50 -1.39
CA GLY A 215 -18.39 4.42 -1.73
C GLY A 215 -17.96 5.86 -2.00
N LEU A 216 -16.78 6.31 -1.52
CA LEU A 216 -16.39 7.72 -1.56
C LEU A 216 -14.87 7.91 -1.43
N GLY A 217 -14.28 8.83 -2.19
CA GLY A 217 -12.89 9.26 -2.01
C GLY A 217 -11.86 8.41 -2.76
N GLU A 218 -10.60 8.49 -2.34
CA GLU A 218 -9.54 7.64 -2.91
C GLU A 218 -9.62 6.21 -2.38
N VAL A 219 -9.23 5.24 -3.20
CA VAL A 219 -9.07 3.83 -2.79
C VAL A 219 -7.74 3.33 -3.29
N THR A 220 -7.04 2.55 -2.48
CA THR A 220 -5.82 1.85 -2.88
C THR A 220 -5.82 0.44 -2.34
N ALA A 221 -5.66 -0.55 -3.21
CA ALA A 221 -5.40 -1.93 -2.86
C ALA A 221 -4.03 -2.34 -3.37
N TYR A 222 -3.32 -3.18 -2.61
CA TYR A 222 -1.94 -3.55 -2.88
C TYR A 222 -1.75 -5.05 -2.68
N TRP A 223 -0.98 -5.67 -3.57
CA TRP A 223 -0.50 -7.05 -3.46
C TRP A 223 1.02 -7.08 -3.53
N ASN A 224 1.64 -7.71 -2.54
CA ASN A 224 3.04 -8.12 -2.65
C ASN A 224 3.13 -9.44 -3.40
N VAL A 225 3.70 -9.43 -4.60
CA VAL A 225 3.77 -10.62 -5.47
C VAL A 225 5.17 -11.26 -5.50
N GLY A 226 6.05 -10.90 -4.56
CA GLY A 226 7.41 -11.44 -4.49
C GLY A 226 8.42 -10.73 -5.40
N ASP A 227 9.71 -11.10 -5.28
CA ASP A 227 10.85 -10.56 -6.05
C ASP A 227 10.97 -9.02 -6.10
N GLY A 228 10.49 -8.35 -5.06
CA GLY A 228 10.46 -6.89 -4.99
C GLY A 228 9.47 -6.26 -5.98
N MET A 229 8.47 -7.03 -6.42
CA MET A 229 7.40 -6.57 -7.31
C MET A 229 6.08 -6.47 -6.56
N LYS A 230 5.20 -5.61 -7.08
CA LYS A 230 3.86 -5.40 -6.54
C LYS A 230 2.81 -5.22 -7.63
N VAL A 231 1.58 -5.52 -7.26
CA VAL A 231 0.38 -5.09 -8.00
C VAL A 231 -0.35 -4.06 -7.13
N GLU A 232 -0.83 -2.99 -7.74
CA GLU A 232 -1.56 -1.93 -7.06
C GLU A 232 -2.81 -1.58 -7.86
N VAL A 233 -3.95 -1.46 -7.19
CA VAL A 233 -5.17 -0.90 -7.78
C VAL A 233 -5.47 0.40 -7.06
N LYS A 234 -5.59 1.50 -7.79
CA LYS A 234 -5.86 2.81 -7.23
C LYS A 234 -7.02 3.49 -7.95
N ARG A 235 -7.90 4.15 -7.20
CA ARG A 235 -8.94 5.03 -7.75
C ARG A 235 -8.62 6.46 -7.35
N GLY A 236 -8.57 7.35 -8.33
CA GLY A 236 -8.44 8.79 -8.08
C GLY A 236 -9.70 9.40 -7.44
N TRP A 237 -9.64 10.69 -7.14
CA TRP A 237 -10.82 11.47 -6.73
C TRP A 237 -10.66 12.93 -7.18
N PRO A 238 -11.72 13.61 -7.66
CA PRO A 238 -13.12 13.17 -7.81
C PRO A 238 -13.38 12.26 -9.03
N ASN A 239 -12.35 12.01 -9.85
CA ASN A 239 -12.46 11.10 -10.99
C ASN A 239 -12.48 9.65 -10.52
N THR A 240 -13.53 8.89 -10.88
CA THR A 240 -13.67 7.47 -10.54
C THR A 240 -12.83 6.54 -11.41
N THR A 241 -12.01 7.06 -12.34
CA THR A 241 -11.03 6.28 -13.11
C THR A 241 -10.17 5.45 -12.15
N THR A 242 -10.09 4.16 -12.48
CA THR A 242 -9.29 3.20 -11.72
C THR A 242 -8.06 2.84 -12.53
N TYR A 243 -6.93 2.66 -11.83
CA TYR A 243 -5.67 2.26 -12.41
C TYR A 243 -5.23 0.94 -11.80
N LEU A 244 -4.63 0.08 -12.62
CA LEU A 244 -4.00 -1.17 -12.21
C LEU A 244 -2.53 -1.13 -12.59
N ASP A 245 -1.67 -1.10 -11.58
CA ASP A 245 -0.23 -0.98 -11.76
C ASP A 245 0.45 -2.31 -11.46
N LEU A 246 1.36 -2.70 -12.35
CA LEU A 246 2.32 -3.79 -12.20
C LEU A 246 3.69 -3.13 -12.02
N ILE A 247 4.35 -3.31 -10.88
CA ILE A 247 5.50 -2.47 -10.51
C ILE A 247 6.69 -3.31 -10.03
N ASP A 248 7.87 -3.07 -10.59
CA ASP A 248 9.14 -3.38 -9.93
C ASP A 248 9.49 -2.22 -8.99
N VAL A 249 9.42 -2.47 -7.68
CA VAL A 249 9.49 -1.41 -6.66
C VAL A 249 10.82 -0.65 -6.72
N LYS A 250 11.93 -1.34 -6.98
CA LYS A 250 13.26 -0.73 -7.01
C LYS A 250 13.47 0.03 -8.32
N ALA A 251 13.12 -0.57 -9.45
CA ALA A 251 13.26 0.05 -10.76
C ALA A 251 12.36 1.30 -10.88
N TYR A 252 11.12 1.22 -10.41
CA TYR A 252 10.20 2.36 -10.38
C TYR A 252 10.70 3.51 -9.50
N ALA A 253 11.27 3.21 -8.32
CA ALA A 253 11.88 4.24 -7.48
C ALA A 253 13.08 4.92 -8.17
N ALA A 254 13.95 4.14 -8.82
CA ALA A 254 15.09 4.67 -9.57
C ALA A 254 14.65 5.56 -10.74
N MET A 255 13.64 5.13 -11.50
CA MET A 255 13.06 5.90 -12.60
C MET A 255 12.46 7.23 -12.09
N LYS A 256 11.65 7.22 -11.03
CA LYS A 256 11.09 8.46 -10.45
C LYS A 256 12.18 9.42 -9.98
N LYS A 257 13.28 8.91 -9.43
CA LYS A 257 14.43 9.73 -9.02
C LYS A 257 15.10 10.40 -10.22
N SER A 258 15.40 9.66 -11.29
CA SER A 258 16.05 10.24 -12.49
C SER A 258 15.18 11.31 -13.15
N ILE A 259 13.87 11.08 -13.19
CA ILE A 259 12.86 12.03 -13.64
C ILE A 259 12.91 13.35 -12.85
N ALA A 260 12.96 13.26 -11.52
CA ALA A 260 12.95 14.43 -10.65
C ALA A 260 14.24 15.25 -10.84
N GLU A 261 15.38 14.56 -10.95
CA GLU A 261 16.69 15.19 -11.21
C GLU A 261 16.73 15.89 -12.57
N GLN A 262 16.16 15.29 -13.61
CA GLN A 262 16.06 15.92 -14.94
C GLN A 262 15.18 17.16 -14.92
N LYS A 263 14.02 17.09 -14.26
CA LYS A 263 13.11 18.22 -14.11
C LYS A 263 13.80 19.40 -13.39
N ALA A 264 14.48 19.12 -12.28
CA ALA A 264 15.21 20.14 -11.52
C ALA A 264 16.32 20.80 -12.36
N LYS A 265 17.07 20.01 -13.16
CA LYS A 265 18.08 20.55 -14.09
C LYS A 265 17.48 21.45 -15.16
N GLN A 266 16.34 21.06 -15.74
CA GLN A 266 15.63 21.86 -16.73
C GLN A 266 15.11 23.18 -16.14
N GLU A 267 14.55 23.14 -14.93
CA GLU A 267 14.07 24.32 -14.22
C GLU A 267 15.21 25.28 -13.87
N ALA A 268 16.33 24.78 -13.36
CA ALA A 268 17.52 25.60 -13.09
C ALA A 268 18.07 26.26 -14.37
N GLY A 269 18.10 25.51 -15.48
CA GLY A 269 18.49 26.05 -16.79
C GLY A 269 17.54 27.12 -17.31
N ARG A 270 16.22 26.95 -17.13
CA ARG A 270 15.20 27.95 -17.48
C ARG A 270 15.34 29.20 -16.61
N ALA A 271 15.51 29.04 -15.30
CA ALA A 271 15.72 30.15 -14.37
C ALA A 271 16.98 30.95 -14.72
N LYS A 272 18.09 30.28 -15.06
CA LYS A 272 19.31 30.94 -15.53
C LYS A 272 19.11 31.70 -16.84
N LYS A 273 18.38 31.12 -17.80
CA LYS A 273 18.04 31.80 -19.06
C LYS A 273 17.14 33.02 -18.83
N GLN A 274 16.16 32.91 -17.94
CA GLN A 274 15.28 34.03 -17.58
C GLN A 274 16.06 35.13 -16.87
N SER A 275 16.92 34.80 -15.90
CA SER A 275 17.78 35.78 -15.21
C SER A 275 18.78 36.48 -16.13
N ASN A 276 19.11 35.89 -17.28
CA ASN A 276 19.95 36.55 -18.29
C ASN A 276 19.14 37.41 -19.28
N ALA A 277 17.80 37.32 -19.23
CA ALA A 277 16.90 38.01 -20.15
C ALA A 277 16.30 39.30 -19.57
N PHE A 278 16.54 39.60 -18.29
CA PHE A 278 16.16 40.85 -17.62
C PHE A 278 17.26 41.32 -16.67
#